data_AF-A0A2S6T3X6-F1
#
_entry.id   AF-A0A2S6T3X6-F1
#
_cell.length_a   1.000
_cell.length_b   1.000
_cell.length_c   1.000
_cell.angle_alpha   90.00
_cell.angle_beta   90.00
_cell.angle_gamma   90.00
#
_symmetry.space_group_name_H-M   'P 1'
#
loop_
_entity.id
_entity.type
_entity.pdbx_description
1 polymer ?
#
loop_
_entity_poly.entity_id
_entity_poly.type
_entity_poly.pdbx_seq_one_letter_code
_entity_poly.pdbx_strand_id
1 'polypeptide(L)'
;MSFRIEEKIPLTYSDMMSMYDNLYKKGMKELYKKRTIQSLYFETGDFKMFSDAEEGTLPRKKIRIRNYPESKSNYSIEKKYSSIEGRYKTSNKIHSDEYKEFIKNGIFDNLYGLCMPILEVIYEREYFQLENIRITFDNNIIYRSFKNLKIEKRDSWSVVEIKASTNINIDYLSKLISSPRKRFSKFSNGIQAINFSNSFISAINQ
;
A
#
# COMPACT_ATOMS: atom_id res chain seq x y z
N MET A 1 -16.26 16.10 -1.24
CA MET A 1 -14.91 15.51 -1.18
C MET A 1 -14.13 16.26 -0.11
N SER A 2 -13.49 15.57 0.84
CA SER A 2 -12.62 16.25 1.80
C SER A 2 -11.16 16.08 1.40
N PHE A 3 -10.48 17.19 1.14
CA PHE A 3 -9.03 17.21 1.02
C PHE A 3 -8.43 16.83 2.37
N ARG A 4 -7.31 16.10 2.35
CA ARG A 4 -6.58 15.70 3.55
C ARG A 4 -5.09 15.61 3.26
N ILE A 5 -4.30 15.87 4.28
CA ILE A 5 -2.86 15.59 4.26
C ILE A 5 -2.68 14.08 4.46
N GLU A 6 -1.90 13.43 3.60
CA GLU A 6 -1.55 12.01 3.71
C GLU A 6 -0.05 11.83 3.48
N GLU A 7 0.67 11.46 4.53
CA GLU A 7 2.11 11.22 4.48
C GLU A 7 2.43 9.77 4.80
N LYS A 8 3.48 9.23 4.16
CA LYS A 8 4.01 7.90 4.43
C LYS A 8 5.49 8.04 4.73
N ILE A 9 5.92 7.55 5.88
CA ILE A 9 7.29 7.64 6.36
C ILE A 9 7.81 6.22 6.57
N PRO A 10 8.73 5.73 5.72
CA PRO A 10 9.43 4.49 5.98
C PRO A 10 10.46 4.69 7.10
N LEU A 11 10.49 3.76 8.04
CA LEU A 11 11.32 3.78 9.25
C LEU A 11 11.94 2.42 9.47
N THR A 12 13.14 2.40 10.05
CA THR A 12 13.69 1.16 10.60
C THR A 12 12.80 0.70 11.76
N TYR A 13 12.96 -0.56 12.17
CA TYR A 13 12.22 -1.08 13.32
C TYR A 13 12.49 -0.26 14.60
N SER A 14 13.76 0.08 14.87
CA SER A 14 14.16 0.87 16.03
C SER A 14 13.58 2.30 16.00
N ASP A 15 13.59 2.95 14.82
CA ASP A 15 13.01 4.29 14.66
C ASP A 15 11.50 4.25 14.86
N MET A 16 10.84 3.19 14.36
CA MET A 16 9.41 3.01 14.53
C MET A 16 9.03 2.83 16.01
N MET A 17 9.76 2.01 16.76
CA MET A 17 9.51 1.82 18.20
C MET A 17 9.69 3.13 18.96
N SER A 18 10.78 3.85 18.69
CA SER A 18 11.05 5.16 19.32
C SER A 18 9.94 6.17 19.04
N MET A 19 9.43 6.17 17.79
CA MET A 19 8.34 7.06 17.40
C MET A 19 7.01 6.66 18.01
N TYR A 20 6.73 5.35 18.09
CA TYR A 20 5.55 4.83 18.77
C TYR A 20 5.50 5.32 20.21
N ASP A 21 6.58 5.15 20.96
CA ASP A 21 6.67 5.56 22.37
C ASP A 21 6.49 7.08 22.54
N ASN A 22 7.08 7.88 21.64
CA ASN A 22 6.92 9.33 21.65
C ASN A 22 5.46 9.75 21.46
N LEU A 23 4.78 9.16 20.45
CA LEU A 23 3.39 9.46 20.15
C LEU A 23 2.45 8.96 21.27
N TYR A 24 2.75 7.81 21.85
CA TYR A 24 2.00 7.26 22.98
C TYR A 24 2.08 8.19 24.20
N LYS A 25 3.27 8.70 24.53
CA LYS A 25 3.46 9.71 25.60
C LYS A 25 2.71 11.02 25.33
N LYS A 26 2.47 11.37 24.06
CA LYS A 26 1.67 12.53 23.64
C LYS A 26 0.16 12.27 23.64
N GLY A 27 -0.30 11.09 24.08
CA GLY A 27 -1.72 10.77 24.21
C GLY A 27 -2.32 10.07 22.98
N MET A 28 -1.49 9.43 22.15
CA MET A 28 -1.98 8.58 21.05
C MET A 28 -2.78 7.39 21.62
N LYS A 29 -3.96 7.16 21.06
CA LYS A 29 -4.88 6.09 21.51
C LYS A 29 -5.15 5.11 20.38
N GLU A 30 -5.29 3.83 20.72
CA GLU A 30 -5.68 2.80 19.76
C GLU A 30 -7.10 3.10 19.25
N LEU A 31 -7.26 3.06 17.92
CA LEU A 31 -8.54 3.31 17.25
C LEU A 31 -9.22 2.00 16.86
N TYR A 32 -8.44 1.01 16.42
CA TYR A 32 -8.91 -0.32 16.06
C TYR A 32 -7.83 -1.37 16.32
N LYS A 33 -8.27 -2.59 16.62
CA LYS A 33 -7.38 -3.75 16.75
C LYS A 33 -6.46 -3.90 15.54
N LYS A 34 -5.22 -4.30 15.84
CA LYS A 34 -4.24 -4.79 14.86
C LYS A 34 -4.89 -5.84 13.97
N ARG A 35 -4.61 -5.78 12.67
CA ARG A 35 -5.11 -6.78 11.71
C ARG A 35 -4.15 -7.00 10.56
N THR A 36 -4.16 -8.22 10.04
CA THR A 36 -3.45 -8.55 8.80
C THR A 36 -4.24 -8.03 7.59
N ILE A 37 -3.53 -7.43 6.64
CA ILE A 37 -4.08 -6.97 5.37
C ILE A 37 -3.34 -7.68 4.25
N GLN A 38 -4.10 -8.21 3.29
CA GLN A 38 -3.57 -8.72 2.04
C GLN A 38 -4.16 -7.92 0.88
N SER A 39 -3.34 -7.60 -0.10
CA SER A 39 -3.73 -6.84 -1.28
C SER A 39 -3.09 -7.45 -2.52
N LEU A 40 -3.91 -7.98 -3.41
CA LEU A 40 -3.51 -8.46 -4.73
C LEU A 40 -3.60 -7.30 -5.73
N TYR A 41 -2.46 -6.84 -6.22
CA TYR A 41 -2.36 -5.79 -7.23
C TYR A 41 -2.41 -6.36 -8.64
N PHE A 42 -3.07 -5.59 -9.50
CA PHE A 42 -3.23 -5.87 -10.92
C PHE A 42 -2.38 -4.90 -11.73
N GLU A 43 -1.86 -5.38 -12.84
CA GLU A 43 -0.96 -4.66 -13.73
C GLU A 43 -1.20 -5.08 -15.17
N THR A 44 -0.91 -4.16 -16.08
CA THR A 44 -0.89 -4.38 -17.53
C THR A 44 0.24 -5.31 -17.96
N GLY A 45 0.13 -5.93 -19.14
CA GLY A 45 1.17 -6.83 -19.65
C GLY A 45 2.54 -6.18 -19.84
N ASP A 46 2.55 -4.87 -20.10
CA ASP A 46 3.71 -4.01 -20.33
C ASP A 46 4.12 -3.18 -19.09
N PHE A 47 3.53 -3.45 -17.91
CA PHE A 47 3.84 -2.75 -16.66
C PHE A 47 3.63 -1.23 -16.69
N LYS A 48 2.65 -0.75 -17.47
CA LYS A 48 2.33 0.66 -17.60
C LYS A 48 1.93 1.34 -16.28
N MET A 49 1.15 0.70 -15.41
CA MET A 49 0.78 1.34 -14.13
C MET A 49 1.99 1.56 -13.22
N PHE A 50 2.92 0.61 -13.23
CA PHE A 50 4.19 0.72 -12.52
C PHE A 50 5.06 1.84 -13.10
N SER A 51 5.25 1.91 -14.43
CA SER A 51 5.97 3.00 -15.11
C SER A 51 5.38 4.36 -14.74
N ASP A 52 4.06 4.54 -14.90
CA ASP A 52 3.38 5.80 -14.58
C ASP A 52 3.54 6.18 -13.10
N ALA A 53 3.55 5.19 -12.22
CA ALA A 53 3.76 5.43 -10.79
C ALA A 53 5.17 5.93 -10.51
N GLU A 54 6.19 5.33 -11.11
CA GLU A 54 7.61 5.70 -10.92
C GLU A 54 7.95 7.05 -11.53
N GLU A 55 7.49 7.31 -12.76
CA GLU A 55 7.68 8.58 -13.46
C GLU A 55 6.83 9.72 -12.87
N GLY A 56 5.75 9.37 -12.14
CA GLY A 56 4.82 10.34 -11.59
C GLY A 56 3.80 10.86 -12.61
N THR A 57 3.68 10.20 -13.76
CA THR A 57 2.76 10.51 -14.87
C THR A 57 1.30 10.53 -14.40
N LEU A 58 0.53 11.49 -14.94
CA LEU A 58 -0.89 11.69 -14.68
C LEU A 58 -1.65 11.73 -16.01
N PRO A 59 -2.88 11.21 -16.08
CA PRO A 59 -3.56 10.48 -15.01
C PRO A 59 -3.00 9.06 -14.83
N ARG A 60 -3.10 8.52 -13.60
CA ARG A 60 -2.68 7.13 -13.32
C ARG A 60 -3.59 6.42 -12.34
N LYS A 61 -3.58 5.08 -12.37
CA LYS A 61 -4.35 4.23 -11.43
C LYS A 61 -3.47 3.19 -10.76
N LYS A 62 -3.95 2.72 -9.60
CA LYS A 62 -3.56 1.44 -9.01
C LYS A 62 -4.82 0.63 -8.78
N ILE A 63 -4.84 -0.60 -9.26
CA ILE A 63 -5.96 -1.52 -9.13
C ILE A 63 -5.54 -2.67 -8.23
N ARG A 64 -6.37 -2.98 -7.24
CA ARG A 64 -6.11 -4.10 -6.32
C ARG A 64 -7.40 -4.72 -5.81
N ILE A 65 -7.34 -6.00 -5.49
CA ILE A 65 -8.30 -6.63 -4.60
C ILE A 65 -7.67 -6.68 -3.21
N ARG A 66 -8.38 -6.17 -2.21
CA ARG A 66 -7.96 -6.19 -0.81
C ARG A 66 -8.85 -7.14 -0.01
N ASN A 67 -8.24 -7.91 0.87
CA ASN A 67 -8.92 -8.73 1.85
C ASN A 67 -8.24 -8.65 3.22
N TYR A 68 -8.97 -9.11 4.23
CA TYR A 68 -8.45 -9.32 5.58
C TYR A 68 -8.42 -10.84 5.82
N PRO A 69 -7.24 -11.48 5.84
CA PRO A 69 -7.14 -12.94 5.92
C PRO A 69 -7.87 -13.56 7.11
N GLU A 70 -7.93 -12.83 8.23
CA GLU A 70 -8.62 -13.25 9.46
C GLU A 70 -10.15 -13.20 9.33
N SER A 71 -10.70 -12.49 8.33
CA SER A 71 -12.14 -12.42 8.08
C SER A 71 -12.51 -13.25 6.86
N LYS A 72 -13.46 -14.18 7.00
CA LYS A 72 -13.92 -14.99 5.88
C LYS A 72 -14.57 -14.11 4.80
N SER A 73 -14.17 -14.31 3.55
CA SER A 73 -14.85 -13.84 2.33
C SER A 73 -15.07 -12.33 2.18
N ASN A 74 -14.25 -11.49 2.81
CA ASN A 74 -14.32 -10.04 2.62
C ASN A 74 -13.31 -9.57 1.57
N TYR A 75 -13.72 -9.60 0.31
CA TYR A 75 -12.95 -9.03 -0.80
C TYR A 75 -13.48 -7.65 -1.15
N SER A 76 -12.58 -6.73 -1.47
CA SER A 76 -12.95 -5.43 -2.01
C SER A 76 -12.04 -5.07 -3.18
N ILE A 77 -12.64 -4.83 -4.34
CA ILE A 77 -11.93 -4.24 -5.47
C ILE A 77 -11.77 -2.73 -5.19
N GLU A 78 -10.52 -2.29 -5.15
CA GLU A 78 -10.16 -0.90 -4.91
C GLU A 78 -9.42 -0.36 -6.13
N LYS A 79 -9.92 0.76 -6.69
CA LYS A 79 -9.20 1.54 -7.71
C LYS A 79 -8.80 2.89 -7.10
N LYS A 80 -7.50 3.18 -7.09
CA LYS A 80 -6.95 4.48 -6.68
C LYS A 80 -6.53 5.25 -7.92
N TYR A 81 -7.25 6.31 -8.22
CA TYR A 81 -6.98 7.21 -9.34
C TYR A 81 -6.25 8.45 -8.86
N SER A 82 -5.21 8.87 -9.59
CA SER A 82 -4.53 10.14 -9.39
C SER A 82 -4.57 10.92 -10.70
N SER A 83 -5.06 12.15 -10.66
CA SER A 83 -5.12 13.07 -11.79
C SER A 83 -4.60 14.45 -11.36
N ILE A 84 -4.64 15.41 -12.29
CA ILE A 84 -4.23 16.79 -12.06
C ILE A 84 -5.19 17.45 -11.05
N GLU A 85 -6.47 17.09 -11.09
CA GLU A 85 -7.54 17.61 -10.23
C GLU A 85 -7.52 17.00 -8.82
N GLY A 86 -6.81 15.89 -8.62
CA GLY A 86 -6.62 15.30 -7.30
C GLY A 86 -6.56 13.78 -7.29
N ARG A 87 -6.87 13.19 -6.13
CA ARG A 87 -6.82 11.75 -5.92
C ARG A 87 -8.17 11.23 -5.48
N TYR A 88 -8.59 10.14 -6.12
CA TYR A 88 -9.87 9.49 -5.89
C TYR A 88 -9.68 8.00 -5.60
N LYS A 89 -10.53 7.45 -4.75
CA LYS A 89 -10.55 6.01 -4.47
C LYS A 89 -11.97 5.49 -4.57
N THR A 90 -12.17 4.44 -5.34
CA THR A 90 -13.37 3.60 -5.27
C THR A 90 -13.06 2.31 -4.52
N SER A 91 -14.08 1.73 -3.88
CA SER A 91 -13.95 0.52 -3.08
C SER A 91 -15.28 -0.21 -3.08
N ASN A 92 -15.39 -1.27 -3.88
CA ASN A 92 -16.62 -2.06 -3.98
C ASN A 92 -16.37 -3.43 -3.35
N LYS A 93 -17.31 -3.91 -2.53
CA LYS A 93 -17.27 -5.29 -2.04
C LYS A 93 -17.56 -6.23 -3.20
N ILE A 94 -16.88 -7.37 -3.23
CA ILE A 94 -17.09 -8.41 -4.23
C ILE A 94 -17.23 -9.76 -3.55
N HIS A 95 -17.97 -10.66 -4.19
CA HIS A 95 -18.14 -12.03 -3.71
C HIS A 95 -16.95 -12.93 -4.09
N SER A 96 -16.91 -14.13 -3.52
CA SER A 96 -15.85 -15.10 -3.79
C SER A 96 -15.75 -15.52 -5.25
N ASP A 97 -16.87 -15.55 -5.97
CA ASP A 97 -16.88 -15.98 -7.37
C ASP A 97 -16.36 -14.89 -8.30
N GLU A 98 -16.72 -13.62 -8.05
CA GLU A 98 -16.09 -12.47 -8.71
C GLU A 98 -14.59 -12.41 -8.44
N TYR A 99 -14.15 -12.70 -7.21
CA TYR A 99 -12.72 -12.81 -6.90
C TYR A 99 -12.02 -13.86 -7.77
N LYS A 100 -12.59 -15.07 -7.86
CA LYS A 100 -12.06 -16.15 -8.71
C LYS A 100 -12.01 -15.75 -10.18
N GLU A 101 -13.03 -15.05 -10.65
CA GLU A 101 -13.09 -14.55 -12.02
C GLU A 101 -11.97 -13.53 -12.29
N PHE A 102 -11.81 -12.53 -11.42
CA PHE A 102 -10.77 -11.52 -11.59
C PHE A 102 -9.37 -12.08 -11.54
N ILE A 103 -9.08 -13.04 -10.65
CA ILE A 103 -7.73 -13.63 -10.61
C ILE A 103 -7.43 -14.51 -11.83
N LYS A 104 -8.46 -15.07 -12.47
CA LYS A 104 -8.31 -15.92 -13.66
C LYS A 104 -8.24 -15.10 -14.94
N ASN A 105 -9.15 -14.14 -15.10
CA ASN A 105 -9.37 -13.43 -16.34
C ASN A 105 -8.80 -12.00 -16.33
N GLY A 106 -8.38 -11.50 -15.18
CA GLY A 106 -7.96 -10.11 -15.01
C GLY A 106 -9.13 -9.14 -14.84
N ILE A 107 -8.81 -7.85 -14.80
CA ILE A 107 -9.75 -6.73 -14.68
C ILE A 107 -9.55 -5.82 -15.88
N PHE A 108 -10.63 -5.51 -16.61
CA PHE A 108 -10.58 -4.47 -17.63
C PHE A 108 -10.70 -3.07 -16.99
N ASP A 109 -9.85 -2.15 -17.42
CA ASP A 109 -9.89 -0.75 -17.02
C ASP A 109 -9.77 0.18 -18.23
N ASN A 110 -10.60 1.22 -18.27
CA ASN A 110 -10.67 2.13 -19.42
C ASN A 110 -9.36 2.88 -19.72
N LEU A 111 -8.47 3.05 -18.73
CA LEU A 111 -7.17 3.73 -18.94
C LEU A 111 -6.05 2.76 -19.30
N TYR A 112 -6.12 1.51 -18.80
CA TYR A 112 -5.01 0.56 -18.86
C TYR A 112 -5.34 -0.72 -19.65
N GLY A 113 -6.55 -0.87 -20.17
CA GLY A 113 -6.99 -2.09 -20.83
C GLY A 113 -7.05 -3.27 -19.87
N LEU A 114 -6.60 -4.44 -20.32
CA LEU A 114 -6.60 -5.67 -19.52
C LEU A 114 -5.47 -5.67 -18.48
N CYS A 115 -5.85 -5.80 -17.22
CA CYS A 115 -4.93 -5.82 -16.09
C CYS A 115 -4.96 -7.19 -15.41
N MET A 116 -3.81 -7.86 -15.30
CA MET A 116 -3.67 -9.19 -14.72
C MET A 116 -3.11 -9.12 -13.30
N PRO A 117 -3.46 -10.05 -12.40
CA PRO A 117 -2.88 -10.10 -11.06
C PRO A 117 -1.38 -10.40 -11.13
N ILE A 118 -0.57 -9.65 -10.39
CA ILE A 118 0.90 -9.76 -10.46
C ILE A 118 1.59 -9.82 -9.11
N LEU A 119 1.08 -9.10 -8.11
CA LEU A 119 1.79 -8.86 -6.86
C LEU A 119 0.82 -8.95 -5.68
N GLU A 120 1.11 -9.83 -4.75
CA GLU A 120 0.51 -9.83 -3.43
C GLU A 120 1.35 -9.01 -2.46
N VAL A 121 0.69 -8.15 -1.70
CA VAL A 121 1.28 -7.38 -0.61
C VAL A 121 0.56 -7.73 0.67
N ILE A 122 1.29 -8.30 1.63
CA ILE A 122 0.78 -8.71 2.94
C ILE A 122 1.48 -7.88 4.00
N TYR A 123 0.75 -7.38 4.99
CA TYR A 123 1.34 -6.61 6.09
C TYR A 123 0.39 -6.55 7.29
N GLU A 124 0.95 -6.28 8.45
CA GLU A 124 0.20 -6.05 9.67
C GLU A 124 -0.01 -4.55 9.84
N ARG A 125 -1.25 -4.13 10.17
CA ARG A 125 -1.55 -2.73 10.42
C ARG A 125 -2.15 -2.51 11.79
N GLU A 126 -1.58 -1.55 12.51
CA GLU A 126 -2.11 -1.00 13.74
C GLU A 126 -2.69 0.39 13.50
N TYR A 127 -3.73 0.77 14.24
CA TYR A 127 -4.52 1.97 13.99
C TYR A 127 -4.62 2.80 15.26
N PHE A 128 -4.25 4.06 15.14
CA PHE A 128 -4.25 4.99 16.25
C PHE A 128 -4.87 6.33 15.84
N GLN A 129 -5.28 7.06 16.87
CA GLN A 129 -5.74 8.43 16.80
C GLN A 129 -4.94 9.27 17.79
N LEU A 130 -4.42 10.40 17.33
CA LEU A 130 -3.86 11.44 18.18
C LEU A 130 -4.59 12.73 17.84
N GLU A 131 -5.41 13.24 18.76
CA GLU A 131 -6.29 14.39 18.53
C GLU A 131 -7.20 14.15 17.30
N ASN A 132 -7.05 14.95 16.24
CA ASN A 132 -7.74 14.82 14.95
C ASN A 132 -6.87 14.19 13.85
N ILE A 133 -5.71 13.63 14.20
CA ILE A 133 -4.77 12.97 13.30
C ILE A 133 -4.90 11.46 13.43
N ARG A 134 -5.17 10.79 12.31
CA ARG A 134 -5.14 9.33 12.24
C ARG A 134 -3.74 8.86 11.89
N ILE A 135 -3.21 7.96 12.69
CA ILE A 135 -1.87 7.39 12.52
C ILE A 135 -2.02 5.88 12.33
N THR A 136 -1.29 5.30 11.37
CA THR A 136 -1.23 3.84 11.23
C THR A 136 0.20 3.38 11.07
N PHE A 137 0.54 2.28 11.73
CA PHE A 137 1.83 1.61 11.62
C PHE A 137 1.65 0.35 10.79
N ASP A 138 2.38 0.26 9.69
CA ASP A 138 2.44 -0.92 8.85
C ASP A 138 3.76 -1.64 9.11
N ASN A 139 3.67 -2.86 9.63
CA ASN A 139 4.79 -3.72 9.98
C ASN A 139 4.78 -5.01 9.16
N ASN A 140 5.90 -5.73 9.16
CA ASN A 140 6.02 -7.05 8.54
C ASN A 140 5.52 -7.07 7.08
N ILE A 141 5.93 -6.08 6.30
CA ILE A 141 5.51 -5.94 4.91
C ILE A 141 6.20 -7.03 4.07
N ILE A 142 5.40 -7.81 3.35
CA ILE A 142 5.83 -8.91 2.51
C ILE A 142 5.31 -8.66 1.09
N TYR A 143 6.19 -8.84 0.12
CA TYR A 143 5.91 -8.79 -1.31
C TYR A 143 6.04 -10.20 -1.88
N ARG A 144 4.97 -10.72 -2.50
CA ARG A 144 4.98 -12.05 -3.11
C ARG A 144 4.48 -11.97 -4.54
N SER A 145 5.18 -12.63 -5.46
CA SER A 145 4.71 -12.75 -6.84
C SER A 145 3.46 -13.62 -6.89
N PHE A 146 2.41 -13.13 -7.54
CA PHE A 146 1.19 -13.92 -7.74
C PHE A 146 1.41 -15.05 -8.75
N LYS A 147 2.32 -14.85 -9.72
CA LYS A 147 2.64 -15.85 -10.75
C LYS A 147 3.52 -16.98 -10.22
N ASN A 148 4.42 -16.67 -9.28
CA ASN A 148 5.33 -17.65 -8.68
C ASN A 148 5.45 -17.40 -7.17
N LEU A 149 4.70 -18.16 -6.39
CA LEU A 149 4.61 -17.99 -4.94
C LEU A 149 5.95 -18.23 -4.20
N LYS A 150 6.94 -18.86 -4.84
CA LYS A 150 8.30 -19.00 -4.29
C LYS A 150 9.06 -17.67 -4.27
N ILE A 151 8.65 -16.70 -5.09
CA ILE A 151 9.26 -15.38 -5.13
C ILE A 151 8.57 -14.50 -4.11
N GLU A 152 9.19 -14.42 -2.95
CA GLU A 152 8.75 -13.62 -1.82
C GLU A 152 9.92 -12.79 -1.27
N LYS A 153 9.64 -11.55 -0.88
CA LYS A 153 10.62 -10.67 -0.23
C LYS A 153 9.97 -9.89 0.89
N ARG A 154 10.61 -9.88 2.06
CA ARG A 154 10.24 -9.00 3.17
C ARG A 154 10.85 -7.63 2.98
N ASP A 155 10.07 -6.58 3.21
CA ASP A 155 10.58 -5.21 3.26
C ASP A 155 11.38 -5.01 4.55
N SER A 156 12.52 -4.33 4.45
CA SER A 156 13.32 -3.93 5.62
C SER A 156 12.71 -2.75 6.38
N TRP A 157 11.81 -2.01 5.73
CA TRP A 157 11.16 -0.84 6.30
C TRP A 157 9.80 -1.19 6.87
N SER A 158 9.52 -0.63 8.04
CA SER A 158 8.14 -0.43 8.50
C SER A 158 7.68 0.96 8.07
N VAL A 159 6.36 1.19 7.99
CA VAL A 159 5.83 2.46 7.46
C VAL A 159 4.82 3.06 8.41
N VAL A 160 5.01 4.35 8.73
CA VAL A 160 3.96 5.13 9.38
C VAL A 160 3.23 5.97 8.36
N GLU A 161 1.90 5.87 8.37
CA GLU A 161 1.01 6.68 7.56
C GLU A 161 0.25 7.65 8.48
N ILE A 162 0.36 8.95 8.19
CA ILE A 162 -0.37 10.01 8.86
C ILE A 162 -1.49 10.48 7.95
N LYS A 163 -2.69 10.67 8.50
CA LYS A 163 -3.85 11.26 7.82
C LYS A 163 -4.45 12.37 8.68
N ALA A 164 -4.43 13.58 8.14
CA ALA A 164 -4.79 14.80 8.84
C ALA A 164 -5.72 15.68 7.98
N SER A 165 -6.56 16.49 8.62
CA SER A 165 -7.30 17.56 7.93
C SER A 165 -6.34 18.58 7.32
N THR A 166 -6.72 19.21 6.21
CA THR A 166 -5.92 20.29 5.57
C THR A 166 -5.74 21.53 6.45
N ASN A 167 -6.58 21.69 7.48
CA ASN A 167 -6.48 22.83 8.40
C ASN A 167 -5.38 22.65 9.46
N ILE A 168 -4.75 21.46 9.53
CA ILE A 168 -3.67 21.22 10.49
C ILE A 168 -2.39 21.88 9.98
N ASN A 169 -1.70 22.57 10.87
CA ASN A 169 -0.43 23.21 10.59
C ASN A 169 0.64 22.15 10.21
N ILE A 170 1.29 22.32 9.06
CA ILE A 170 2.31 21.40 8.55
C ILE A 170 3.54 21.32 9.47
N ASP A 171 3.91 22.43 10.11
CA ASP A 171 5.02 22.48 11.08
C ASP A 171 4.71 21.67 12.34
N TYR A 172 3.43 21.58 12.72
CA TYR A 172 3.03 20.68 13.78
C TYR A 172 3.23 19.21 13.38
N LEU A 173 2.85 18.83 12.16
CA LEU A 173 3.05 17.47 11.65
C LEU A 173 4.53 17.11 11.50
N SER A 174 5.37 18.06 11.06
CA SER A 174 6.81 17.86 10.91
C SER A 174 7.51 17.75 12.27
N LYS A 175 7.11 18.55 13.28
CA LYS A 175 7.59 18.42 14.66
C LYS A 175 7.09 17.14 15.34
N LEU A 176 5.88 16.69 15.00
CA LEU A 176 5.31 15.47 15.54
C LEU A 176 6.08 14.24 15.08
N ILE A 177 6.52 14.23 13.81
CA ILE A 177 7.32 13.15 13.23
C ILE A 177 8.54 13.74 12.49
N SER A 178 9.66 13.84 13.21
CA SER A 178 10.92 14.44 12.74
C SER A 178 11.76 13.51 11.84
N SER A 179 11.19 12.42 11.35
CA SER A 179 11.88 11.48 10.47
C SER A 179 11.87 11.95 9.00
N PRO A 180 12.94 11.67 8.24
CA PRO A 180 13.05 12.07 6.85
C PRO A 180 11.91 11.49 6.01
N ARG A 181 11.26 12.37 5.24
CA ARG A 181 10.21 11.97 4.31
C ARG A 181 10.84 11.33 3.08
N LYS A 182 10.46 10.08 2.80
CA LYS A 182 10.85 9.36 1.58
C LYS A 182 9.60 8.88 0.86
N ARG A 183 9.63 8.89 -0.47
CA ARG A 183 8.56 8.30 -1.29
C ARG A 183 8.47 6.81 -0.95
N PHE A 184 7.27 6.36 -0.57
CA PHE A 184 7.03 4.96 -0.28
C PHE A 184 5.73 4.47 -0.92
N SER A 185 5.82 3.40 -1.71
CA SER A 185 4.71 2.79 -2.42
C SER A 185 4.86 1.27 -2.33
N LYS A 186 4.05 0.62 -1.49
CA LYS A 186 4.04 -0.85 -1.37
C LYS A 186 3.90 -1.56 -2.73
N PHE A 187 3.13 -0.96 -3.64
CA PHE A 187 2.98 -1.46 -5.01
C PHE A 187 4.30 -1.37 -5.78
N SER A 188 4.88 -0.17 -5.88
CA SER A 188 6.12 0.06 -6.65
C SER A 188 7.28 -0.74 -6.08
N ASN A 189 7.47 -0.67 -4.77
CA ASN A 189 8.52 -1.37 -4.06
C ASN A 189 8.36 -2.88 -4.22
N GLY A 190 7.12 -3.38 -4.18
CA GLY A 190 6.82 -4.79 -4.38
C GLY A 190 7.08 -5.27 -5.81
N ILE A 191 6.72 -4.51 -6.84
CA ILE A 191 7.02 -4.84 -8.25
C ILE A 191 8.54 -4.91 -8.46
N GLN A 192 9.29 -3.91 -7.97
CA GLN A 192 10.74 -3.92 -8.03
C GLN A 192 11.31 -5.15 -7.30
N ALA A 193 10.84 -5.42 -6.07
CA ALA A 193 11.28 -6.55 -5.27
C ALA A 193 11.13 -7.91 -5.98
N ILE A 194 9.98 -8.18 -6.58
CA ILE A 194 9.73 -9.48 -7.25
C ILE A 194 10.43 -9.59 -8.61
N ASN A 195 10.62 -8.46 -9.32
CA ASN A 195 11.33 -8.45 -10.61
C ASN A 195 12.84 -8.66 -10.44
N PHE A 196 13.47 -8.02 -9.44
CA PHE A 196 14.88 -8.27 -9.12
C PHE A 196 15.13 -9.76 -8.80
N SER A 197 14.26 -10.39 -8.02
CA SER A 197 14.39 -11.81 -7.70
C SER A 197 14.31 -12.72 -8.93
N ASN A 198 13.49 -12.37 -9.93
CA ASN A 198 13.44 -13.10 -11.20
C ASN A 198 14.76 -13.01 -11.97
N SER A 199 15.37 -11.82 -12.08
CA SER A 199 16.63 -11.64 -12.81
C SER A 199 17.81 -12.39 -12.17
N PHE A 200 17.82 -12.52 -10.85
CA PHE A 200 18.84 -13.32 -10.15
C PHE A 200 18.67 -14.82 -10.41
N ILE A 201 17.43 -15.32 -10.44
CA ILE A 201 17.16 -16.74 -10.74
C ILE A 201 17.53 -17.08 -12.19
N SER A 202 17.27 -16.19 -13.16
CA SER A 202 17.69 -16.41 -14.54
C SER A 202 19.21 -16.38 -14.73
N ALA A 203 19.93 -15.60 -13.93
CA ALA A 203 21.39 -15.48 -14.00
C ALA A 203 22.13 -16.67 -13.34
N ILE A 204 21.51 -17.37 -12.40
CA ILE A 204 22.09 -18.56 -11.74
C ILE A 204 21.87 -19.84 -12.58
N ASN A 205 20.90 -19.84 -13.50
CA ASN A 205 20.57 -20.98 -14.35
C ASN A 205 21.16 -20.88 -15.78
N GLN A 206 22.11 -19.96 -16.00
CA GLN A 206 22.96 -19.88 -17.20
C GLN A 206 24.39 -20.25 -16.82
#